data_AF-A0A9C8WNH9-F1
#
_entry.id   AF-A0A9C8WNH9-F1
#
_cell.length_a   1.000
_cell.length_b   1.000
_cell.length_c   1.000
_cell.angle_alpha   90.00
_cell.angle_beta   90.00
_cell.angle_gamma   90.00
#
_symmetry.space_group_name_H-M   'P 1'
#
loop_
_entity.id
_entity.type
_entity.pdbx_description
1 polymer ?
#
loop_
_entity_poly.entity_id
_entity_poly.type
_entity_poly.pdbx_seq_one_letter_code
_entity_poly.pdbx_strand_id
1 'polypeptide(L)'
;MRINRFELIAFGPFTDMVLDFSAQDVGLHVLFGPNEAGKSSALRALKAWLFGFPERTRDDFIHPRPKLLVGGELCRSGKTLTFFRRKKRKGDLVDADGEPMDPALLGPFLGGLDLALFETMYGIDHDTLVRGGREILARQGELGETLFSAGSGLGSLHRVLEAMETEKKELFLAGGRKPIINQGLRLHKKLKKEIRELSLAPEQWQEQADRFDQITGALNEATEKRRRLDRRRRHLERLHRAVPLLARRKRVREQQRVLGPYRPLPADFDKQRSTIQQELRSGGQRLDLARVRQQHISANLQQLTLHKTLLSRAALIEEAFQHLGAYRKAKKDRPRLEGMRSVLLKEAGRLLRITVPSLTLDQSEQLMPLIQEKKKIFSLTARGNTLLQAQHDAQARL
;
A
#
# COMPACT_ATOMS: atom_id res chain seq x y z
N MET A 1 12.59 -22.62 104.81
CA MET A 1 12.82 -22.40 106.24
C MET A 1 11.79 -23.23 106.98
N ARG A 2 12.19 -23.98 108.03
CA ARG A 2 11.28 -24.74 108.90
C ARG A 2 11.50 -24.31 110.35
N ILE A 3 10.44 -24.19 111.12
CA ILE A 3 10.52 -24.01 112.57
C ILE A 3 10.49 -25.41 113.18
N ASN A 4 11.55 -25.82 113.88
CA ASN A 4 11.59 -27.11 114.56
C ASN A 4 10.96 -27.01 115.95
N ARG A 5 11.21 -25.90 116.65
CA ARG A 5 10.76 -25.68 118.03
C ARG A 5 10.45 -24.20 118.21
N PHE A 6 9.38 -23.89 118.93
CA PHE A 6 9.00 -22.52 119.28
C PHE A 6 8.71 -22.43 120.78
N GLU A 7 9.42 -21.52 121.46
CA GLU A 7 9.44 -21.41 122.91
C GLU A 7 8.86 -20.05 123.35
N LEU A 8 7.75 -20.12 124.07
CA LEU A 8 7.00 -19.01 124.64
C LEU A 8 7.33 -18.92 126.13
N ILE A 9 8.55 -18.47 126.44
CA ILE A 9 9.10 -18.43 127.80
C ILE A 9 8.36 -17.41 128.66
N ALA A 10 8.27 -16.16 128.18
CA ALA A 10 7.56 -15.09 128.86
C ALA A 10 6.94 -14.15 127.81
N PHE A 11 5.69 -14.42 127.42
CA PHE A 11 5.00 -13.61 126.41
C PHE A 11 3.47 -13.72 126.53
N GLY A 12 2.79 -12.59 126.73
CA GLY A 12 1.34 -12.53 126.79
C GLY A 12 0.78 -13.49 127.85
N PRO A 13 -0.07 -14.46 127.49
CA PRO A 13 -0.63 -15.42 128.44
C PRO A 13 0.31 -16.59 128.77
N PHE A 14 1.44 -16.73 128.06
CA PHE A 14 2.31 -17.90 128.13
C PHE A 14 3.43 -17.75 129.15
N THR A 15 3.71 -18.83 129.87
CA THR A 15 4.86 -18.98 130.78
C THR A 15 5.46 -20.36 130.53
N ASP A 16 6.73 -20.40 130.11
CA ASP A 16 7.51 -21.62 129.83
C ASP A 16 6.81 -22.64 128.90
N MET A 17 6.06 -22.15 127.92
CA MET A 17 5.35 -23.02 126.98
C MET A 17 6.23 -23.37 125.77
N VAL A 18 6.36 -24.65 125.47
CA VAL A 18 7.14 -25.15 124.33
C VAL A 18 6.22 -25.80 123.31
N LEU A 19 6.36 -25.38 122.06
CA LEU A 19 5.70 -25.95 120.90
C LEU A 19 6.74 -26.68 120.05
N ASP A 20 6.62 -28.01 119.96
CA ASP A 20 7.51 -28.87 119.20
C ASP A 20 6.92 -29.18 117.81
N PHE A 21 7.67 -28.83 116.77
CA PHE A 21 7.36 -29.03 115.35
C PHE A 21 8.45 -29.87 114.65
N SER A 22 9.28 -30.60 115.42
CA SER A 22 10.47 -31.29 114.92
C SER A 22 10.16 -32.52 114.05
N ALA A 23 8.97 -33.11 114.19
CA ALA A 23 8.51 -34.27 113.42
C ALA A 23 8.69 -34.06 111.89
N GLN A 24 9.46 -34.94 111.25
CA GLN A 24 9.91 -34.76 109.86
C GLN A 24 8.83 -35.10 108.81
N ASP A 25 7.81 -35.87 109.17
CA ASP A 25 6.79 -36.37 108.23
C ASP A 25 5.49 -35.54 108.20
N VAL A 26 5.45 -34.39 108.90
CA VAL A 26 4.24 -33.57 109.03
C VAL A 26 4.45 -32.21 108.36
N GLY A 27 3.75 -31.98 107.25
CA GLY A 27 3.77 -30.69 106.52
C GLY A 27 2.76 -29.65 107.05
N LEU A 28 1.89 -30.03 107.99
CA LEU A 28 0.83 -29.18 108.55
C LEU A 28 0.70 -29.37 110.06
N HIS A 29 0.89 -28.29 110.82
CA HIS A 29 0.64 -28.26 112.25
C HIS A 29 -0.59 -27.41 112.54
N VAL A 30 -1.52 -27.93 113.34
CA VAL A 30 -2.74 -27.21 113.74
C VAL A 30 -2.68 -26.92 115.24
N LEU A 31 -2.55 -25.64 115.60
CA LEU A 31 -2.65 -25.18 116.98
C LEU A 31 -4.13 -24.91 117.30
N PHE A 32 -4.74 -25.77 118.10
CA PHE A 32 -6.15 -25.66 118.48
C PHE A 32 -6.30 -25.37 119.98
N GLY A 33 -7.42 -24.75 120.34
CA GLY A 33 -7.77 -24.42 121.72
C GLY A 33 -9.00 -23.51 121.77
N PRO A 34 -9.60 -23.30 122.95
CA PRO A 34 -10.75 -22.41 123.11
C PRO A 34 -10.42 -20.97 122.70
N ASN A 35 -11.46 -20.14 122.58
CA ASN A 35 -11.27 -18.69 122.44
C ASN A 35 -10.46 -18.18 123.63
N GLU A 36 -9.64 -17.14 123.39
CA GLU A 36 -8.76 -16.54 124.40
C GLU A 36 -7.60 -17.42 124.90
N ALA A 37 -7.45 -18.65 124.40
CA ALA A 37 -6.30 -19.53 124.70
C ALA A 37 -4.92 -19.01 124.21
N GLY A 38 -4.85 -17.79 123.68
CA GLY A 38 -3.58 -17.17 123.26
C GLY A 38 -3.13 -17.46 121.83
N LYS A 39 -3.94 -18.06 120.95
CA LYS A 39 -3.58 -18.36 119.55
C LYS A 39 -3.05 -17.14 118.77
N SER A 40 -3.77 -16.02 118.83
CA SER A 40 -3.34 -14.76 118.22
C SER A 40 -2.11 -14.16 118.92
N SER A 41 -1.93 -14.43 120.22
CA SER A 41 -0.73 -14.04 120.96
C SER A 41 0.49 -14.87 120.54
N ALA A 42 0.32 -16.15 120.22
CA ALA A 42 1.38 -17.02 119.71
C ALA A 42 1.87 -16.55 118.32
N LEU A 43 0.96 -16.12 117.43
CA LEU A 43 1.35 -15.51 116.15
C LEU A 43 2.14 -14.21 116.35
N ARG A 44 1.73 -13.35 117.29
CA ARG A 44 2.48 -12.12 117.63
C ARG A 44 3.83 -12.42 118.26
N ALA A 45 3.92 -13.45 119.09
CA ALA A 45 5.18 -13.94 119.65
C ALA A 45 6.12 -14.46 118.56
N LEU A 46 5.58 -15.17 117.56
CA LEU A 46 6.34 -15.67 116.42
C LEU A 46 6.92 -14.51 115.59
N LYS A 47 6.10 -13.48 115.31
CA LYS A 47 6.56 -12.23 114.67
C LYS A 47 7.67 -11.56 115.50
N ALA A 48 7.48 -11.47 116.82
CA ALA A 48 8.47 -10.90 117.73
C ALA A 48 9.77 -11.69 117.72
N TRP A 49 9.72 -13.02 117.73
CA TRP A 49 10.90 -13.89 117.69
C TRP A 49 11.68 -13.74 116.38
N LEU A 50 10.99 -13.74 115.23
CA LEU A 50 11.65 -13.69 113.91
C LEU A 50 12.16 -12.28 113.54
N PHE A 51 11.44 -11.22 113.89
CA PHE A 51 11.72 -9.87 113.37
C PHE A 51 11.98 -8.81 114.44
N GLY A 52 11.71 -9.13 115.71
CA GLY A 52 11.90 -8.21 116.81
C GLY A 52 10.59 -7.78 117.45
N PHE A 53 10.67 -7.43 118.72
CA PHE A 53 9.51 -6.94 119.44
C PHE A 53 9.14 -5.52 118.98
N PRO A 54 7.84 -5.24 118.73
CA PRO A 54 7.40 -3.89 118.43
C PRO A 54 7.72 -2.94 119.58
N GLU A 55 7.89 -1.64 119.29
CA GLU A 55 8.23 -0.65 120.32
C GLU A 55 7.19 -0.65 121.45
N ARG A 56 5.91 -0.66 121.07
CA ARG A 56 4.76 -0.86 121.95
C ARG A 56 4.25 -2.28 121.78
N THR A 57 4.16 -3.03 122.86
CA THR A 57 3.52 -4.35 122.90
C THR A 57 2.34 -4.31 123.86
N ARG A 58 1.30 -5.11 123.57
CA ARG A 58 0.15 -5.34 124.46
C ARG A 58 0.25 -6.70 125.16
N ASP A 59 1.35 -7.43 124.97
CA ASP A 59 1.58 -8.78 125.48
C ASP A 59 2.41 -8.78 126.78
N ASP A 60 2.41 -7.68 127.52
CA ASP A 60 3.14 -7.46 128.78
C ASP A 60 2.23 -7.51 130.03
N PHE A 61 1.04 -8.10 129.91
CA PHE A 61 0.01 -8.09 130.97
C PHE A 61 0.25 -9.10 132.11
N ILE A 62 0.96 -10.21 131.87
CA ILE A 62 1.44 -11.13 132.92
C ILE A 62 2.91 -10.85 133.25
N HIS A 63 3.74 -10.70 132.22
CA HIS A 63 5.19 -10.54 132.33
C HIS A 63 5.61 -9.10 132.07
N PRO A 64 6.38 -8.45 132.96
CA PRO A 64 6.82 -7.08 132.74
C PRO A 64 7.74 -7.00 131.52
N ARG A 65 7.68 -5.89 130.77
CA ARG A 65 8.39 -5.71 129.49
C ARG A 65 9.85 -6.19 129.47
N PRO A 66 10.70 -5.92 130.49
CA PRO A 66 12.10 -6.36 130.47
C PRO A 66 12.28 -7.89 130.56
N LYS A 67 11.27 -8.61 131.05
CA LYS A 67 11.26 -10.07 131.17
C LYS A 67 10.69 -10.78 129.95
N LEU A 68 10.16 -10.05 128.96
CA LEU A 68 9.60 -10.68 127.77
C LEU A 68 10.70 -11.39 126.97
N LEU A 69 10.50 -12.68 126.76
CA LEU A 69 11.46 -13.59 126.12
C LEU A 69 10.71 -14.64 125.31
N VAL A 70 11.11 -14.79 124.04
CA VAL A 70 10.61 -15.82 123.12
C VAL A 70 11.78 -16.43 122.40
N GLY A 71 11.71 -17.71 122.05
CA GLY A 71 12.81 -18.40 121.40
C GLY A 71 12.36 -19.56 120.55
N GLY A 72 13.33 -20.34 120.09
CA GLY A 72 13.09 -21.54 119.34
C GLY A 72 14.26 -21.93 118.46
N GLU A 73 14.00 -22.89 117.58
CA GLU A 73 14.98 -23.43 116.64
C GLU A 73 14.45 -23.35 115.20
N LEU A 74 15.25 -22.72 114.33
CA LEU A 74 15.02 -22.71 112.89
C LEU A 74 15.93 -23.73 112.20
N CYS A 75 15.39 -24.39 111.17
CA CYS A 75 16.13 -25.28 110.27
C CYS A 75 16.04 -24.79 108.83
N ARG A 76 17.19 -24.77 108.13
CA ARG A 76 17.25 -24.48 106.70
C ARG A 76 18.43 -25.24 106.07
N SER A 77 18.15 -25.96 104.99
CA SER A 77 19.16 -26.71 104.21
C SER A 77 20.06 -27.60 105.09
N GLY A 78 19.47 -28.27 106.08
CA GLY A 78 20.18 -29.18 107.00
C GLY A 78 20.95 -28.51 108.13
N LYS A 79 21.00 -27.17 108.20
CA LYS A 79 21.58 -26.42 109.33
C LYS A 79 20.50 -25.98 110.29
N THR A 80 20.79 -25.97 111.59
CA THR A 80 19.90 -25.47 112.64
C THR A 80 20.47 -24.23 113.32
N LEU A 81 19.58 -23.36 113.80
CA LEU A 81 19.90 -22.17 114.58
C LEU A 81 18.90 -22.05 115.72
N THR A 82 19.40 -22.21 116.95
CA THR A 82 18.64 -21.96 118.16
C THR A 82 18.95 -20.56 118.67
N PHE A 83 17.91 -19.77 118.90
CA PHE A 83 18.08 -18.43 119.42
C PHE A 83 16.84 -17.94 120.16
N PHE A 84 17.08 -17.00 121.07
CA PHE A 84 16.07 -16.34 121.85
C PHE A 84 16.12 -14.84 121.56
N ARG A 85 14.98 -14.19 121.77
CA ARG A 85 14.85 -12.77 121.61
C ARG A 85 14.18 -12.16 122.82
N ARG A 86 14.85 -11.17 123.42
CA ARG A 86 14.34 -10.38 124.54
C ARG A 86 13.81 -9.03 124.05
N LYS A 87 12.85 -8.44 124.76
CA LYS A 87 12.36 -7.09 124.46
C LYS A 87 13.45 -6.02 124.74
N LYS A 88 14.24 -5.69 123.72
CA LYS A 88 15.28 -4.65 123.78
C LYS A 88 15.42 -3.94 122.42
N ARG A 89 15.90 -2.69 122.40
CA ARG A 89 16.09 -1.93 121.15
C ARG A 89 17.35 -2.33 120.35
N LYS A 90 18.40 -2.81 121.04
CA LYS A 90 19.67 -3.26 120.45
C LYS A 90 20.20 -4.44 121.25
N GLY A 91 20.81 -5.43 120.57
CA GLY A 91 21.28 -6.67 121.21
C GLY A 91 20.13 -7.45 121.83
N ASP A 92 19.03 -7.59 121.08
CA ASP A 92 17.82 -8.32 121.45
C ASP A 92 17.93 -9.83 121.22
N LEU A 93 18.81 -10.25 120.31
CA LEU A 93 19.10 -11.66 120.01
C LEU A 93 20.14 -12.23 120.96
N VAL A 94 19.82 -13.38 121.56
CA VAL A 94 20.70 -14.12 122.46
C VAL A 94 20.65 -15.62 122.22
N ASP A 95 21.69 -16.33 122.65
CA ASP A 95 21.76 -17.80 122.60
C ASP A 95 21.07 -18.46 123.82
N ALA A 96 21.24 -19.78 123.95
CA ALA A 96 20.65 -20.59 125.03
C ALA A 96 21.23 -20.27 126.41
N ASP A 97 22.47 -19.79 126.48
CA ASP A 97 23.13 -19.38 127.73
C ASP A 97 22.80 -17.91 128.10
N GLY A 98 22.10 -17.21 127.20
CA GLY A 98 21.65 -15.83 127.39
C GLY A 98 22.65 -14.78 126.93
N GLU A 99 23.70 -15.17 126.21
CA GLU A 99 24.74 -14.30 125.69
C GLU A 99 24.34 -13.66 124.36
N PRO A 100 24.78 -12.42 124.05
CA PRO A 100 24.42 -11.73 122.81
C PRO A 100 24.86 -12.48 121.54
N MET A 101 23.94 -12.61 120.58
CA MET A 101 24.21 -13.24 119.28
C MET A 101 24.28 -12.20 118.16
N ASP A 102 25.16 -12.40 117.18
CA ASP A 102 25.25 -11.56 115.98
C ASP A 102 23.98 -11.68 115.12
N PRO A 103 23.23 -10.57 114.88
CA PRO A 103 22.06 -10.57 114.01
C PRO A 103 22.32 -11.07 112.59
N ALA A 104 23.55 -10.98 112.08
CA ALA A 104 23.91 -11.47 110.74
C ALA A 104 23.69 -12.98 110.58
N LEU A 105 23.72 -13.75 111.68
CA LEU A 105 23.49 -15.20 111.67
C LEU A 105 22.04 -15.58 111.33
N LEU A 106 21.07 -14.69 111.60
CA LEU A 106 19.65 -14.96 111.35
C LEU A 106 19.26 -14.77 109.87
N GLY A 107 19.93 -13.86 109.16
CA GLY A 107 19.64 -13.50 107.77
C GLY A 107 19.57 -14.69 106.80
N PRO A 108 20.57 -15.60 106.79
CA PRO A 108 20.54 -16.80 105.95
C PRO A 108 19.36 -17.73 106.22
N PHE A 109 18.90 -17.82 107.47
CA PHE A 109 17.76 -18.67 107.85
C PHE A 109 16.43 -18.07 107.38
N LEU A 110 16.26 -16.76 107.48
CA LEU A 110 15.08 -16.03 106.95
C LEU A 110 15.09 -15.96 105.42
N GLY A 111 16.27 -15.86 104.79
CA GLY A 111 16.45 -15.82 103.32
C GLY A 111 15.71 -14.69 102.64
N GLY A 112 15.85 -13.48 103.18
CA GLY A 112 15.25 -12.27 102.62
C GLY A 112 13.82 -11.99 103.09
N LEU A 113 13.23 -12.84 103.95
CA LEU A 113 11.97 -12.51 104.60
C LEU A 113 12.17 -11.34 105.58
N ASP A 114 11.43 -10.27 105.37
CA ASP A 114 11.30 -9.17 106.33
C ASP A 114 9.92 -9.19 107.00
N LEU A 115 9.72 -8.31 107.98
CA LEU A 115 8.47 -8.24 108.74
C LEU A 115 7.28 -7.94 107.82
N ALA A 116 7.41 -6.99 106.89
CA ALA A 116 6.33 -6.56 106.00
C ALA A 116 5.87 -7.70 105.08
N LEU A 117 6.81 -8.42 104.47
CA LEU A 117 6.55 -9.58 103.64
C LEU A 117 5.93 -10.73 104.46
N PHE A 118 6.43 -10.96 105.68
CA PHE A 118 5.86 -11.97 106.56
C PHE A 118 4.39 -11.69 106.89
N GLU A 119 4.06 -10.46 107.28
CA GLU A 119 2.68 -10.07 107.61
C GLU A 119 1.74 -10.13 106.42
N THR A 120 2.26 -9.89 105.22
CA THR A 120 1.45 -9.89 103.99
C THR A 120 1.17 -11.31 103.48
N MET A 121 2.17 -12.20 103.51
CA MET A 121 2.12 -13.48 102.78
C MET A 121 2.05 -14.72 103.67
N TYR A 122 2.51 -14.66 104.93
CA TYR A 122 2.72 -15.84 105.77
C TYR A 122 2.00 -15.76 107.13
N GLY A 123 1.94 -14.57 107.74
CA GLY A 123 1.38 -14.32 109.06
C GLY A 123 -0.01 -13.69 109.02
N ILE A 124 -0.93 -14.33 108.29
CA ILE A 124 -2.29 -13.82 108.07
C ILE A 124 -3.08 -13.89 109.39
N ASP A 125 -3.40 -12.72 109.94
CA ASP A 125 -4.36 -12.58 111.04
C ASP A 125 -5.75 -12.20 110.51
N HIS A 126 -6.75 -12.25 111.39
CA HIS A 126 -8.14 -11.96 111.03
C HIS A 126 -8.31 -10.54 110.46
N ASP A 127 -7.67 -9.55 111.07
CA ASP A 127 -7.77 -8.15 110.63
C ASP A 127 -7.12 -7.95 109.26
N THR A 128 -5.98 -8.58 109.00
CA THR A 128 -5.29 -8.55 107.70
C THR A 128 -6.12 -9.24 106.61
N LEU A 129 -6.80 -10.35 106.94
CA LEU A 129 -7.69 -11.04 106.01
C LEU A 129 -8.89 -10.16 105.62
N VAL A 130 -9.51 -9.49 106.59
CA VAL A 130 -10.64 -8.57 106.35
C VAL A 130 -10.21 -7.35 105.55
N ARG A 131 -9.05 -6.76 105.87
CA ARG A 131 -8.49 -5.63 105.13
C ARG A 131 -8.15 -6.01 103.68
N GLY A 132 -7.46 -7.13 103.47
CA GLY A 132 -7.12 -7.64 102.14
C GLY A 132 -8.36 -7.93 101.30
N GLY A 133 -9.41 -8.51 101.89
CA GLY A 133 -10.69 -8.73 101.20
C GLY A 133 -11.37 -7.43 100.76
N ARG A 134 -11.30 -6.36 101.58
CA ARG A 134 -11.83 -5.03 101.21
C ARG A 134 -11.02 -4.36 100.10
N GLU A 135 -9.70 -4.49 100.10
CA GLU A 135 -8.83 -3.91 99.08
C GLU A 135 -9.04 -4.56 97.70
N ILE A 136 -9.23 -5.89 97.67
CA ILE A 136 -9.55 -6.64 96.45
C ILE A 136 -10.90 -6.19 95.86
N LEU A 137 -11.91 -5.96 96.71
CA LEU A 137 -13.22 -5.48 96.26
C LEU A 137 -13.21 -4.02 95.80
N ALA A 138 -12.32 -3.19 96.36
CA ALA A 138 -12.30 -1.75 96.10
C ALA A 138 -11.55 -1.35 94.81
N ARG A 139 -10.67 -2.19 94.27
CA ARG A 139 -9.88 -1.88 93.08
C ARG A 139 -9.90 -3.05 92.11
N GLN A 140 -10.71 -2.93 91.06
CA GLN A 140 -10.78 -3.87 89.95
C GLN A 140 -9.42 -4.00 89.23
N GLY A 141 -8.60 -4.96 89.65
CA GLY A 141 -7.54 -5.54 88.81
C GLY A 141 -6.11 -5.07 89.07
N GLU A 142 -5.84 -3.77 89.25
CA GLU A 142 -4.45 -3.28 89.08
C GLU A 142 -3.49 -3.52 90.27
N LEU A 143 -4.00 -3.63 91.51
CA LEU A 143 -3.12 -3.88 92.66
C LEU A 143 -2.87 -5.37 92.93
N GLY A 144 -3.81 -6.25 92.58
CA GLY A 144 -3.62 -7.69 92.70
C GLY A 144 -2.48 -8.17 91.80
N GLU A 145 -2.34 -7.57 90.62
CA GLU A 145 -1.33 -7.90 89.62
C GLU A 145 0.07 -7.41 90.03
N THR A 146 0.18 -6.22 90.65
CA THR A 146 1.45 -5.69 91.17
C THR A 146 1.92 -6.42 92.43
N LEU A 147 1.01 -6.79 93.35
CA LEU A 147 1.31 -7.63 94.50
C LEU A 147 1.77 -9.04 94.09
N PHE A 148 1.11 -9.65 93.10
CA PHE A 148 1.54 -10.94 92.56
C PHE A 148 2.89 -10.84 91.86
N SER A 149 3.12 -9.80 91.05
CA SER A 149 4.36 -9.63 90.28
C SER A 149 5.60 -9.38 91.15
N ALA A 150 5.45 -8.61 92.23
CA ALA A 150 6.55 -8.34 93.16
C ALA A 150 6.86 -9.54 94.08
N GLY A 151 5.86 -10.34 94.45
CA GLY A 151 6.04 -11.49 95.35
C GLY A 151 6.45 -12.81 94.68
N SER A 152 6.20 -12.98 93.38
CA SER A 152 6.41 -14.26 92.66
C SER A 152 7.59 -14.28 91.68
N GLY A 153 8.28 -13.15 91.48
CA GLY A 153 9.36 -13.05 90.49
C GLY A 153 8.90 -12.91 89.03
N LEU A 154 7.60 -12.68 88.79
CA LEU A 154 6.98 -12.60 87.44
C LEU A 154 7.12 -11.22 86.75
N GLY A 155 7.94 -10.30 87.25
CA GLY A 155 8.14 -8.98 86.63
C GLY A 155 8.62 -9.02 85.16
N SER A 156 9.17 -10.15 84.69
CA SER A 156 9.51 -10.35 83.28
C SER A 156 8.27 -10.50 82.38
N LEU A 157 7.18 -11.08 82.88
CA LEU A 157 5.95 -11.33 82.10
C LEU A 157 5.23 -10.02 81.78
N HIS A 158 5.22 -9.08 82.71
CA HIS A 158 4.59 -7.77 82.49
C HIS A 158 5.30 -6.97 81.39
N ARG A 159 6.64 -6.98 81.35
CA ARG A 159 7.41 -6.35 80.26
C ARG A 159 7.10 -6.96 78.89
N VAL A 160 6.88 -8.27 78.83
CA VAL A 160 6.49 -8.96 77.59
C VAL A 160 5.08 -8.52 77.16
N LEU A 161 4.13 -8.43 78.08
CA LEU A 161 2.78 -7.95 77.78
C LEU A 161 2.77 -6.49 77.29
N GLU A 162 3.54 -5.59 77.93
CA GLU A 162 3.68 -4.21 77.47
C GLU A 162 4.32 -4.13 76.07
N ALA A 163 5.35 -4.93 75.81
CA ALA A 163 5.98 -5.00 74.48
C ALA A 163 4.97 -5.47 73.42
N MET A 164 4.17 -6.50 73.70
CA MET A 164 3.13 -6.99 72.80
C MET A 164 2.02 -5.97 72.56
N GLU A 165 1.58 -5.23 73.57
CA GLU A 165 0.61 -4.14 73.38
C GLU A 165 1.18 -2.98 72.57
N THR A 166 2.47 -2.70 72.70
CA THR A 166 3.15 -1.67 71.91
C THR A 166 3.26 -2.08 70.44
N GLU A 167 3.74 -3.31 70.18
CA GLU A 167 3.82 -3.89 68.84
C GLU A 167 2.45 -3.95 68.16
N LYS A 168 1.41 -4.37 68.89
CA LYS A 168 0.03 -4.35 68.41
C LYS A 168 -0.39 -2.95 67.95
N LYS A 169 -0.10 -1.90 68.73
CA LYS A 169 -0.43 -0.51 68.37
C LYS A 169 0.35 0.00 67.16
N GLU A 170 1.60 -0.42 66.99
CA GLU A 170 2.42 -0.10 65.82
C GLU A 170 1.94 -0.80 64.54
N LEU A 171 1.46 -2.04 64.68
CA LEU A 171 0.91 -2.82 63.57
C LEU A 171 -0.49 -2.35 63.19
N PHE A 172 -1.39 -2.18 64.17
CA PHE A 172 -2.80 -1.85 63.94
C PHE A 172 -3.44 -1.05 65.08
N LEU A 173 -4.13 0.03 64.72
CA LEU A 173 -5.01 0.75 65.63
C LEU A 173 -6.38 0.91 64.99
N ALA A 174 -7.44 0.62 65.76
CA ALA A 174 -8.81 0.92 65.35
C ALA A 174 -8.94 2.44 65.12
N GLY A 175 -9.13 2.85 63.86
CA GLY A 175 -9.17 4.27 63.46
C GLY A 175 -7.81 4.95 63.22
N GLY A 176 -6.70 4.26 63.49
CA GLY A 176 -5.34 4.78 63.26
C GLY A 176 -5.02 4.98 61.78
N ARG A 177 -4.23 6.02 61.46
CA ARG A 177 -3.72 6.27 60.09
C ARG A 177 -2.29 5.78 59.86
N LYS A 178 -1.45 5.86 60.89
CA LYS A 178 -0.01 5.59 60.83
C LYS A 178 0.38 4.10 60.86
N PRO A 179 -0.33 3.19 61.56
CA PRO A 179 0.08 1.79 61.65
C PRO A 179 0.19 1.10 60.29
N ILE A 180 1.14 0.18 60.16
CA ILE A 180 1.52 -0.44 58.88
C ILE A 180 0.32 -1.14 58.22
N ILE A 181 -0.48 -1.88 59.00
CA ILE A 181 -1.65 -2.61 58.48
C ILE A 181 -2.72 -1.63 57.99
N ASN A 182 -2.97 -0.54 58.73
CA ASN A 182 -3.94 0.49 58.33
C ASN A 182 -3.54 1.18 57.02
N GLN A 183 -2.24 1.47 56.83
CA GLN A 183 -1.73 2.02 55.57
C GLN A 183 -1.89 1.01 54.42
N GLY A 184 -1.52 -0.25 54.64
CA GLY A 184 -1.67 -1.33 53.66
C GLY A 184 -3.12 -1.52 53.22
N LEU A 185 -4.08 -1.52 54.15
CA LEU A 185 -5.51 -1.62 53.83
C LEU A 185 -6.01 -0.43 53.01
N ARG A 186 -5.53 0.78 53.26
CA ARG A 186 -5.87 1.96 52.46
C ARG A 186 -5.31 1.87 51.04
N LEU A 187 -4.04 1.50 50.92
CA LEU A 187 -3.40 1.31 49.63
C LEU A 187 -4.11 0.21 48.83
N HIS A 188 -4.43 -0.92 49.46
CA HIS A 188 -5.19 -2.00 48.84
C HIS A 188 -6.56 -1.53 48.35
N LYS A 189 -7.32 -0.79 49.17
CA LYS A 189 -8.61 -0.22 48.75
C LYS A 189 -8.46 0.76 47.59
N LYS A 190 -7.43 1.61 47.60
CA LYS A 190 -7.13 2.55 46.51
C LYS A 190 -6.83 1.79 45.22
N LEU A 191 -5.87 0.86 45.24
CA LEU A 191 -5.48 0.07 44.08
C LEU A 191 -6.64 -0.77 43.55
N LYS A 192 -7.46 -1.36 44.42
CA LYS A 192 -8.66 -2.12 44.00
C LYS A 192 -9.70 -1.22 43.32
N LYS A 193 -9.83 0.04 43.74
CA LYS A 193 -10.70 1.03 43.08
C LYS A 193 -10.12 1.42 41.71
N GLU A 194 -8.83 1.70 41.65
CA GLU A 194 -8.13 2.07 40.42
C GLU A 194 -8.18 0.95 39.38
N ILE A 195 -7.99 -0.31 39.79
CA ILE A 195 -8.20 -1.48 38.92
C ILE A 195 -9.63 -1.51 38.40
N ARG A 196 -10.65 -1.30 39.24
CA ARG A 196 -12.05 -1.29 38.78
C ARG A 196 -12.37 -0.13 37.83
N GLU A 197 -11.78 1.04 38.04
CA GLU A 197 -11.99 2.23 37.19
C GLU A 197 -11.27 2.10 35.84
N LEU A 198 -10.11 1.46 35.81
CA LEU A 198 -9.32 1.25 34.60
C LEU A 198 -9.71 -0.04 33.85
N SER A 199 -10.33 -1.00 34.54
CA SER A 199 -10.77 -2.25 33.91
C SER A 199 -12.09 -2.01 33.20
N LEU A 200 -12.13 -2.40 31.93
CA LEU A 200 -13.39 -2.54 31.22
C LEU A 200 -14.03 -3.87 31.63
N ALA A 201 -15.33 -3.85 31.91
CA ALA A 201 -16.05 -5.09 32.20
C ALA A 201 -15.98 -6.01 30.98
N PRO A 202 -15.68 -7.32 31.13
CA PRO A 202 -15.60 -8.25 30.01
C PRO A 202 -16.87 -8.25 29.14
N GLU A 203 -18.05 -8.07 29.75
CA GLU A 203 -19.31 -7.98 29.01
C GLU A 203 -19.38 -6.73 28.13
N GLN A 204 -18.91 -5.59 28.63
CA GLN A 204 -18.85 -4.34 27.85
C GLN A 204 -17.85 -4.45 26.71
N TRP A 205 -16.68 -5.08 26.94
CA TRP A 205 -15.73 -5.36 25.86
C TRP A 205 -16.34 -6.24 24.78
N GLN A 206 -16.97 -7.35 25.18
CA GLN A 206 -17.57 -8.30 24.25
C GLN A 206 -18.70 -7.66 23.44
N GLU A 207 -19.57 -6.88 24.08
CA GLU A 207 -20.63 -6.14 23.37
C GLU A 207 -20.06 -5.18 22.32
N GLN A 208 -19.00 -4.43 22.66
CA GLN A 208 -18.37 -3.51 21.71
C GLN A 208 -17.63 -4.25 20.58
N ALA A 209 -16.98 -5.37 20.88
CA ALA A 209 -16.33 -6.23 19.89
C ALA A 209 -17.36 -6.81 18.91
N ASP A 210 -18.47 -7.36 19.42
CA ASP A 210 -19.55 -7.91 18.60
C ASP A 210 -20.19 -6.82 17.72
N ARG A 211 -20.41 -5.61 18.27
CA ARG A 211 -20.89 -4.45 17.50
C ARG A 211 -19.90 -4.03 16.42
N PHE A 212 -18.60 -4.02 16.73
CA PHE A 212 -17.56 -3.69 15.77
C PHE A 212 -17.54 -4.68 14.60
N ASP A 213 -17.63 -5.98 14.90
CA ASP A 213 -17.65 -7.03 13.88
C ASP A 213 -18.91 -6.94 13.01
N GLN A 214 -20.07 -6.69 13.61
CA GLN A 214 -21.33 -6.48 12.88
C GLN A 214 -21.26 -5.27 11.94
N ILE A 215 -20.79 -4.13 12.43
CA ILE A 215 -20.67 -2.90 11.62
C ILE A 215 -19.64 -3.10 10.51
N THR A 216 -18.52 -3.75 10.80
CA THR A 216 -17.48 -4.05 9.80
C THR A 216 -17.99 -4.99 8.73
N GLY A 217 -18.76 -6.02 9.10
CA GLY A 217 -19.45 -6.92 8.17
C GLY A 217 -20.41 -6.14 7.25
N ALA A 218 -21.29 -5.33 7.82
CA ALA A 218 -22.25 -4.51 7.06
C ALA A 218 -21.55 -3.52 6.12
N LEU A 219 -20.45 -2.91 6.54
CA LEU A 219 -19.64 -2.02 5.71
C LEU A 219 -19.04 -2.75 4.50
N ASN A 220 -18.50 -3.95 4.71
CA ASN A 220 -17.92 -4.76 3.64
C ASN A 220 -18.97 -5.17 2.61
N GLU A 221 -20.15 -5.62 3.07
CA GLU A 221 -21.27 -5.96 2.18
C GLU A 221 -21.75 -4.76 1.37
N ALA A 222 -21.94 -3.60 2.01
CA ALA A 222 -22.35 -2.37 1.34
C ALA A 222 -21.31 -1.92 0.31
N THR A 223 -20.02 -2.06 0.62
CA THR A 223 -18.92 -1.70 -0.28
C THR A 223 -18.88 -2.60 -1.51
N GLU A 224 -19.06 -3.91 -1.35
CA GLU A 224 -19.13 -4.86 -2.47
C GLU A 224 -20.39 -4.63 -3.32
N LYS A 225 -21.54 -4.35 -2.69
CA LYS A 225 -22.77 -3.99 -3.41
C LYS A 225 -22.57 -2.73 -4.24
N ARG A 226 -21.93 -1.69 -3.68
CA ARG A 226 -21.59 -0.45 -4.41
C ARG A 226 -20.68 -0.75 -5.60
N ARG A 227 -19.61 -1.52 -5.41
CA ARG A 227 -18.69 -1.92 -6.49
C ARG A 227 -19.40 -2.63 -7.64
N ARG A 228 -20.32 -3.56 -7.34
CA ARG A 228 -21.14 -4.27 -8.34
C ARG A 228 -22.04 -3.31 -9.11
N LEU A 229 -22.75 -2.43 -8.40
CA LEU A 229 -23.64 -1.43 -9.01
C LEU A 229 -22.87 -0.44 -9.90
N ASP A 230 -21.70 0.04 -9.48
CA ASP A 230 -20.87 0.95 -10.28
C ASP A 230 -20.32 0.28 -11.55
N ARG A 231 -19.97 -1.01 -11.48
CA ARG A 231 -19.59 -1.79 -12.68
C ARG A 231 -20.76 -1.88 -13.65
N ARG A 232 -21.97 -2.18 -13.13
CA ARG A 232 -23.19 -2.26 -13.95
C ARG A 232 -23.53 -0.90 -14.56
N ARG A 233 -23.46 0.19 -13.78
CA ARG A 233 -23.71 1.55 -14.25
C ARG A 233 -22.78 1.93 -15.40
N ARG A 234 -21.46 1.77 -15.22
CA ARG A 234 -20.46 2.06 -16.28
C ARG A 234 -20.68 1.21 -17.53
N HIS A 235 -21.09 -0.05 -17.38
CA HIS A 235 -21.44 -0.88 -18.53
C HIS A 235 -22.65 -0.33 -19.29
N LEU A 236 -23.73 0.01 -18.59
CA LEU A 236 -24.94 0.59 -19.19
C LEU A 236 -24.67 1.96 -19.82
N GLU A 237 -23.87 2.82 -19.19
CA GLU A 237 -23.44 4.11 -19.75
C GLU A 237 -22.68 3.93 -21.08
N ARG A 238 -21.75 2.96 -21.15
CA ARG A 238 -21.04 2.64 -22.40
C ARG A 238 -22.00 2.15 -23.49
N LEU A 239 -22.94 1.27 -23.15
CA LEU A 239 -23.95 0.81 -24.09
C LEU A 239 -24.81 1.97 -24.59
N HIS A 240 -25.29 2.81 -23.68
CA HIS A 240 -26.10 3.97 -24.02
C HIS A 240 -25.37 4.93 -24.98
N ARG A 241 -24.07 5.18 -24.76
CA ARG A 241 -23.23 5.97 -25.68
C ARG A 241 -23.00 5.29 -27.04
N ALA A 242 -22.86 3.96 -27.05
CA ALA A 242 -22.56 3.20 -28.27
C ALA A 242 -23.78 3.00 -29.18
N VAL A 243 -24.97 2.81 -28.62
CA VAL A 243 -26.22 2.55 -29.36
C VAL A 243 -26.48 3.56 -30.49
N PRO A 244 -26.46 4.89 -30.29
CA PRO A 244 -26.72 5.84 -31.36
C PRO A 244 -25.64 5.80 -32.46
N LEU A 245 -24.37 5.56 -32.08
CA LEU A 245 -23.27 5.43 -33.03
C LEU A 245 -23.41 4.16 -33.89
N LEU A 246 -23.81 3.04 -33.28
CA LEU A 246 -24.08 1.80 -33.99
C LEU A 246 -25.27 1.94 -34.94
N ALA A 247 -26.34 2.63 -34.52
CA ALA A 247 -27.48 2.95 -35.37
C ALA A 247 -27.05 3.83 -36.57
N ARG A 248 -26.24 4.87 -36.33
CA ARG A 248 -25.68 5.73 -37.40
C ARG A 248 -24.82 4.92 -38.36
N ARG A 249 -23.91 4.08 -37.85
CA ARG A 249 -23.06 3.20 -38.68
C ARG A 249 -23.90 2.27 -39.54
N LYS A 250 -24.96 1.67 -38.99
CA LYS A 250 -25.89 0.82 -39.75
C LYS A 250 -26.57 1.60 -40.88
N ARG A 251 -27.07 2.81 -40.60
CA ARG A 251 -27.68 3.69 -41.61
C ARG A 251 -26.69 4.04 -42.74
N VAL A 252 -25.49 4.50 -42.39
CA VAL A 252 -24.46 4.86 -43.38
C VAL A 252 -24.02 3.65 -44.21
N ARG A 253 -23.90 2.46 -43.60
CA ARG A 253 -23.59 1.23 -44.33
C ARG A 253 -24.69 0.85 -45.31
N GLU A 254 -25.96 1.00 -44.95
CA GLU A 254 -27.05 0.73 -45.89
C GLU A 254 -27.05 1.74 -47.04
N GLN A 255 -26.83 3.02 -46.76
CA GLN A 255 -26.67 4.06 -47.79
C GLN A 255 -25.50 3.73 -48.73
N GLN A 256 -24.37 3.30 -48.19
CA GLN A 256 -23.22 2.85 -48.99
C GLN A 256 -23.58 1.63 -49.86
N ARG A 257 -24.38 0.69 -49.32
CA ARG A 257 -24.81 -0.50 -50.06
C ARG A 257 -25.73 -0.14 -51.24
N VAL A 258 -26.63 0.83 -51.05
CA VAL A 258 -27.50 1.36 -52.12
C VAL A 258 -26.70 2.03 -53.24
N LEU A 259 -25.64 2.76 -52.90
CA LEU A 259 -24.75 3.39 -53.89
C LEU A 259 -23.95 2.38 -54.72
N GLY A 260 -23.83 1.14 -54.26
CA GLY A 260 -23.14 0.06 -54.96
C GLY A 260 -21.61 0.23 -55.02
N PRO A 261 -20.93 -0.62 -55.80
CA PRO A 261 -19.49 -0.51 -55.99
C PRO A 261 -19.16 0.74 -56.82
N TYR A 262 -18.35 1.64 -56.27
CA TYR A 262 -17.82 2.78 -57.00
C TYR A 262 -16.39 2.51 -57.48
N ARG A 263 -16.02 3.05 -58.64
CA ARG A 263 -14.61 3.13 -59.05
C ARG A 263 -14.05 4.46 -58.57
N PRO A 264 -12.98 4.47 -57.75
CA PRO A 264 -12.34 5.72 -57.37
C PRO A 264 -11.84 6.41 -58.63
N LEU A 265 -12.22 7.67 -58.80
CA LEU A 265 -11.70 8.50 -59.88
C LEU A 265 -10.24 8.86 -59.55
N PRO A 266 -9.34 8.88 -60.56
CA PRO A 266 -7.99 9.37 -60.37
C PRO A 266 -7.98 10.80 -59.80
N ALA A 267 -6.94 11.15 -59.03
CA ALA A 267 -6.83 12.47 -58.41
C ALA A 267 -6.80 13.62 -59.44
N ASP A 268 -6.44 13.34 -60.68
CA ASP A 268 -6.39 14.25 -61.82
C ASP A 268 -7.60 14.12 -62.75
N PHE A 269 -8.67 13.41 -62.36
CA PHE A 269 -9.85 13.16 -63.20
C PHE A 269 -10.44 14.44 -63.77
N ASP A 270 -10.55 15.51 -62.98
CA ASP A 270 -11.09 16.79 -63.47
C ASP A 270 -10.24 17.39 -64.59
N LYS A 271 -8.91 17.28 -64.47
CA LYS A 271 -7.97 17.72 -65.51
C LYS A 271 -8.09 16.84 -66.75
N GLN A 272 -8.05 15.52 -66.58
CA GLN A 272 -8.19 14.56 -67.69
C GLN A 272 -9.52 14.75 -68.44
N ARG A 273 -10.63 14.88 -67.71
CA ARG A 273 -11.96 15.15 -68.29
C ARG A 273 -11.97 16.45 -69.09
N SER A 274 -11.42 17.53 -68.53
CA SER A 274 -11.36 18.83 -69.22
C SER A 274 -10.54 18.76 -70.49
N THR A 275 -9.35 18.15 -70.43
CA THR A 275 -8.46 17.96 -71.60
C THR A 275 -9.14 17.14 -72.69
N ILE A 276 -9.71 15.98 -72.35
CA ILE A 276 -10.40 15.11 -73.32
C ILE A 276 -11.62 15.83 -73.93
N GLN A 277 -12.37 16.61 -73.14
CA GLN A 277 -13.49 17.40 -73.66
C GLN A 277 -13.02 18.48 -74.63
N GLN A 278 -11.90 19.14 -74.35
CA GLN A 278 -11.31 20.14 -75.24
C GLN A 278 -10.78 19.49 -76.53
N GLU A 279 -10.12 18.32 -76.41
CA GLU A 279 -9.66 17.52 -77.55
C GLU A 279 -10.83 17.08 -78.43
N LEU A 280 -11.92 16.56 -77.84
CA LEU A 280 -13.14 16.19 -78.57
C LEU A 280 -13.74 17.38 -79.32
N ARG A 281 -13.84 18.55 -78.68
CA ARG A 281 -14.33 19.79 -79.33
C ARG A 281 -13.44 20.19 -80.50
N SER A 282 -12.12 20.23 -80.29
CA SER A 282 -11.15 20.59 -81.34
C SER A 282 -11.12 19.56 -82.48
N GLY A 283 -11.32 18.28 -82.16
CA GLY A 283 -11.41 17.19 -83.12
C GLY A 283 -12.68 17.30 -83.97
N GLY A 284 -13.83 17.59 -83.34
CA GLY A 284 -15.09 17.85 -84.03
C GLY A 284 -14.99 19.00 -85.02
N GLN A 285 -14.43 20.15 -84.59
CA GLN A 285 -14.22 21.30 -85.48
C GLN A 285 -13.32 20.97 -86.68
N ARG A 286 -12.23 20.22 -86.46
CA ARG A 286 -11.35 19.77 -87.55
C ARG A 286 -12.07 18.84 -88.51
N LEU A 287 -12.90 17.93 -88.01
CA LEU A 287 -13.69 17.02 -88.83
C LEU A 287 -14.70 17.79 -89.70
N ASP A 288 -15.38 18.78 -89.12
CA ASP A 288 -16.36 19.59 -89.85
C ASP A 288 -15.69 20.42 -90.95
N LEU A 289 -14.55 21.06 -90.65
CA LEU A 289 -13.75 21.78 -91.67
C LEU A 289 -13.29 20.85 -92.79
N ALA A 290 -12.81 19.65 -92.45
CA ALA A 290 -12.39 18.66 -93.43
C ALA A 290 -13.56 18.19 -94.32
N ARG A 291 -14.76 18.00 -93.74
CA ARG A 291 -15.98 17.66 -94.48
C ARG A 291 -16.38 18.76 -95.45
N VAL A 292 -16.38 20.02 -95.02
CA VAL A 292 -16.67 21.16 -95.90
C VAL A 292 -15.65 21.22 -97.05
N ARG A 293 -14.36 21.04 -96.75
CA ARG A 293 -13.32 21.01 -97.78
C ARG A 293 -13.50 19.85 -98.76
N GLN A 294 -13.84 18.66 -98.27
CA GLN A 294 -14.14 17.50 -99.11
C GLN A 294 -15.32 17.77 -100.05
N GLN A 295 -16.41 18.35 -99.52
CA GLN A 295 -17.57 18.73 -100.32
C GLN A 295 -17.18 19.73 -101.42
N HIS A 296 -16.39 20.75 -101.09
CA HIS A 296 -15.92 21.73 -102.07
C HIS A 296 -15.03 21.11 -103.15
N ILE A 297 -14.08 20.24 -102.79
CA ILE A 297 -13.22 19.55 -103.76
C ILE A 297 -14.06 18.63 -104.65
N SER A 298 -15.06 17.94 -104.09
CA SER A 298 -15.95 17.05 -104.84
C SER A 298 -16.80 17.84 -105.84
N ALA A 299 -17.32 19.01 -105.43
CA ALA A 299 -18.05 19.92 -106.32
C ALA A 299 -17.15 20.42 -107.46
N ASN A 300 -15.91 20.82 -107.16
CA ASN A 300 -14.94 21.23 -108.19
C ASN A 300 -14.63 20.09 -109.18
N LEU A 301 -14.51 18.85 -108.71
CA LEU A 301 -14.32 17.67 -109.57
C LEU A 301 -15.51 17.41 -110.48
N GLN A 302 -16.74 17.65 -110.02
CA GLN A 302 -17.94 17.51 -110.85
C GLN A 302 -18.05 18.59 -111.94
N GLN A 303 -17.50 19.79 -111.69
CA GLN A 303 -17.49 20.90 -112.65
C GLN A 303 -16.37 20.79 -113.71
N LEU A 304 -15.39 19.90 -113.51
CA LEU A 304 -14.32 19.66 -114.48
C LEU A 304 -14.86 18.95 -115.72
N THR A 305 -15.12 19.71 -116.78
CA THR A 305 -15.48 19.19 -118.09
C THR A 305 -14.24 18.80 -118.88
N LEU A 306 -13.98 17.50 -118.97
CA LEU A 306 -12.94 16.97 -119.84
C LEU A 306 -13.41 17.03 -121.30
N HIS A 307 -12.82 17.89 -122.12
CA HIS A 307 -13.12 17.97 -123.55
C HIS A 307 -12.51 16.78 -124.31
N LYS A 308 -13.15 15.61 -124.19
CA LYS A 308 -12.71 14.34 -124.81
C LYS A 308 -12.53 14.43 -126.33
N THR A 309 -13.27 15.30 -127.01
CA THR A 309 -13.13 15.57 -128.46
C THR A 309 -11.83 16.29 -128.81
N LEU A 310 -11.35 17.20 -127.96
CA LEU A 310 -10.03 17.83 -128.13
C LEU A 310 -8.92 16.81 -127.84
N LEU A 311 -9.05 16.05 -126.75
CA LEU A 311 -8.07 15.03 -126.36
C LEU A 311 -7.93 13.91 -127.40
N SER A 312 -9.05 13.43 -127.97
CA SER A 312 -9.02 12.38 -129.01
C SER A 312 -8.45 12.86 -130.35
N ARG A 313 -8.40 14.17 -130.59
CA ARG A 313 -7.79 14.79 -131.77
C ARG A 313 -6.40 15.36 -131.50
N ALA A 314 -5.80 15.09 -130.34
CA ALA A 314 -4.49 15.62 -129.95
C ALA A 314 -3.42 15.33 -131.01
N ALA A 315 -3.31 14.08 -131.47
CA ALA A 315 -2.35 13.68 -132.50
C ALA A 315 -2.55 14.45 -133.83
N LEU A 316 -3.80 14.66 -134.25
CA LEU A 316 -4.12 15.43 -135.47
C LEU A 316 -3.81 16.92 -135.32
N ILE A 317 -4.03 17.49 -134.13
CA ILE A 317 -3.70 18.89 -133.83
C ILE A 317 -2.18 19.07 -133.83
N GLU A 318 -1.44 18.14 -133.24
CA GLU A 318 0.03 18.12 -133.25
C GLU A 318 0.59 17.96 -134.67
N GLU A 319 0.04 17.04 -135.47
CA GLU A 319 0.43 16.81 -136.87
C GLU A 319 0.13 18.05 -137.75
N ALA A 320 -1.05 18.67 -137.60
CA ALA A 320 -1.39 19.91 -138.30
C ALA A 320 -0.47 21.07 -137.88
N PHE A 321 -0.07 21.13 -136.61
CA PHE A 321 0.91 22.12 -136.14
C PHE A 321 2.30 21.88 -136.75
N GLN A 322 2.76 20.63 -136.87
CA GLN A 322 4.03 20.28 -137.52
C GLN A 322 4.05 20.63 -139.01
N HIS A 323 2.96 20.39 -139.75
CA HIS A 323 2.88 20.70 -141.19
C HIS A 323 2.58 22.17 -141.52
N LEU A 324 2.20 22.99 -140.54
CA LEU A 324 1.89 24.41 -140.72
C LEU A 324 3.04 25.19 -141.37
N GLY A 325 4.29 24.85 -141.01
CA GLY A 325 5.49 25.47 -141.59
C GLY A 325 5.64 25.20 -143.08
N ALA A 326 5.45 23.94 -143.51
CA ALA A 326 5.53 23.54 -144.90
C ALA A 326 4.43 24.19 -145.75
N TYR A 327 3.19 24.23 -145.24
CA TYR A 327 2.07 24.89 -145.92
C TYR A 327 2.31 26.39 -146.12
N ARG A 328 2.81 27.10 -145.09
CA ARG A 328 3.13 28.54 -145.18
C ARG A 328 4.23 28.82 -146.21
N LYS A 329 5.25 27.95 -146.32
CA LYS A 329 6.32 28.06 -147.32
C LYS A 329 5.79 27.84 -148.74
N ALA A 330 5.06 26.74 -148.97
CA ALA A 330 4.46 26.43 -150.28
C ALA A 330 3.50 27.53 -150.77
N LYS A 331 2.73 28.15 -149.87
CA LYS A 331 1.86 29.29 -150.20
C LYS A 331 2.64 30.53 -150.68
N LYS A 332 3.86 30.76 -150.15
CA LYS A 332 4.71 31.89 -150.52
C LYS A 332 5.45 31.67 -151.84
N ASP A 333 5.83 30.42 -152.15
CA ASP A 333 6.56 30.06 -153.37
C ASP A 333 5.67 29.95 -154.63
N ARG A 334 4.36 29.72 -154.45
CA ARG A 334 3.39 29.50 -155.54
C ARG A 334 3.39 30.56 -156.66
N PRO A 335 3.36 31.88 -156.38
CA PRO A 335 3.31 32.91 -157.44
C PRO A 335 4.57 32.90 -158.31
N ARG A 336 5.74 32.61 -157.71
CA ARG A 336 7.02 32.51 -158.43
C ARG A 336 7.03 31.31 -159.37
N LEU A 337 6.56 30.15 -158.90
CA LEU A 337 6.50 28.92 -159.71
C LEU A 337 5.50 29.04 -160.86
N GLU A 338 4.32 29.65 -160.63
CA GLU A 338 3.35 29.94 -161.68
C GLU A 338 3.91 30.93 -162.73
N GLY A 339 4.66 31.94 -162.29
CA GLY A 339 5.39 32.86 -163.18
C GLY A 339 6.44 32.16 -164.05
N MET A 340 7.27 31.30 -163.46
CA MET A 340 8.26 30.50 -164.19
C MET A 340 7.63 29.58 -165.24
N ARG A 341 6.51 28.92 -164.91
CA ARG A 341 5.76 28.08 -165.86
C ARG A 341 5.32 28.88 -167.09
N SER A 342 4.81 30.11 -166.90
CA SER A 342 4.35 30.97 -168.00
C SER A 342 5.49 31.39 -168.93
N VAL A 343 6.66 31.72 -168.36
CA VAL A 343 7.86 32.06 -169.15
C VAL A 343 8.35 30.87 -169.97
N LEU A 344 8.50 29.70 -169.35
CA LEU A 344 8.97 28.49 -170.04
C LEU A 344 8.03 28.05 -171.18
N LEU A 345 6.71 28.19 -171.01
CA LEU A 345 5.74 27.88 -172.07
C LEU A 345 5.86 28.84 -173.27
N LYS A 346 6.08 30.15 -173.02
CA LYS A 346 6.32 31.12 -174.11
C LYS A 346 7.62 30.83 -174.86
N GLU A 347 8.67 30.47 -174.13
CA GLU A 347 9.99 30.18 -174.70
C GLU A 347 9.99 28.89 -175.52
N ALA A 348 9.35 27.83 -175.01
CA ALA A 348 9.11 26.61 -175.76
C ALA A 348 8.32 26.87 -177.06
N GLY A 349 7.34 27.79 -177.03
CA GLY A 349 6.54 28.15 -178.20
C GLY A 349 7.35 28.88 -179.26
N ARG A 350 8.28 29.72 -178.82
CA ARG A 350 9.22 30.41 -179.71
C ARG A 350 10.17 29.44 -180.38
N LEU A 351 10.78 28.53 -179.62
CA LEU A 351 11.71 27.52 -180.16
C LEU A 351 11.02 26.63 -181.20
N LEU A 352 9.80 26.17 -180.92
CA LEU A 352 9.05 25.30 -181.83
C LEU A 352 8.82 25.96 -183.20
N ARG A 353 8.43 27.25 -183.21
CA ARG A 353 8.23 28.05 -184.43
C ARG A 353 9.48 28.18 -185.29
N ILE A 354 10.67 28.18 -184.68
CA ILE A 354 11.95 28.31 -185.40
C ILE A 354 12.32 26.98 -186.06
N THR A 355 12.14 25.86 -185.35
CA THR A 355 12.55 24.54 -185.84
C THR A 355 11.59 23.91 -186.86
N VAL A 356 10.28 24.10 -186.71
CA VAL A 356 9.26 23.60 -187.66
C VAL A 356 8.12 24.62 -187.75
N PRO A 357 8.14 25.52 -188.75
CA PRO A 357 7.19 26.65 -188.82
C PRO A 357 5.71 26.25 -188.95
N SER A 358 5.42 24.99 -189.32
CA SER A 358 4.07 24.44 -189.51
C SER A 358 3.44 23.81 -188.26
N LEU A 359 4.09 23.85 -187.08
CA LEU A 359 3.61 23.24 -185.83
C LEU A 359 3.39 24.26 -184.70
N THR A 360 2.41 24.01 -183.82
CA THR A 360 2.17 24.76 -182.57
C THR A 360 2.55 23.95 -181.32
N LEU A 361 2.70 24.60 -180.16
CA LEU A 361 3.19 23.96 -178.93
C LEU A 361 2.35 22.74 -178.51
N ASP A 362 1.03 22.82 -178.71
CA ASP A 362 0.08 21.75 -178.39
C ASP A 362 0.16 20.57 -179.37
N GLN A 363 0.90 20.73 -180.47
CA GLN A 363 1.21 19.69 -181.45
C GLN A 363 2.67 19.19 -181.32
N SER A 364 3.38 19.60 -180.26
CA SER A 364 4.78 19.23 -180.03
C SER A 364 5.01 17.71 -179.90
N GLU A 365 3.99 16.93 -179.52
CA GLU A 365 4.05 15.47 -179.54
C GLU A 365 4.27 14.89 -180.95
N GLN A 366 3.92 15.60 -182.03
CA GLN A 366 4.21 15.17 -183.40
C GLN A 366 5.71 15.20 -183.73
N LEU A 367 6.53 15.85 -182.89
CA LEU A 367 7.99 15.77 -182.97
C LEU A 367 8.54 14.50 -182.31
N MET A 368 7.74 13.77 -181.51
CA MET A 368 8.20 12.58 -180.78
C MET A 368 8.73 11.45 -181.69
N PRO A 369 8.09 11.11 -182.84
CA PRO A 369 8.63 10.10 -183.74
C PRO A 369 10.00 10.51 -184.31
N LEU A 370 10.19 11.79 -184.62
CA LEU A 370 11.46 12.36 -185.10
C LEU A 370 12.54 12.38 -184.00
N ILE A 371 12.16 12.68 -182.77
CA ILE A 371 13.07 12.69 -181.61
C ILE A 371 13.47 11.25 -181.23
N GLN A 372 12.56 10.27 -181.36
CA GLN A 372 12.80 8.85 -181.09
C GLN A 372 13.66 8.19 -182.17
N GLU A 373 13.45 8.51 -183.45
CA GLU A 373 14.25 8.03 -184.59
C GLU A 373 15.60 8.77 -184.73
N LYS A 374 15.87 9.82 -183.94
CA LYS A 374 17.09 10.66 -184.01
C LYS A 374 18.39 9.86 -184.06
N LYS A 375 18.52 8.81 -183.23
CA LYS A 375 19.71 7.93 -183.21
C LYS A 375 19.84 7.11 -184.50
N LYS A 376 18.71 6.66 -185.07
CA LYS A 376 18.66 5.86 -186.31
C LYS A 376 18.95 6.72 -187.54
N ILE A 377 18.36 7.91 -187.60
CA ILE A 377 18.62 8.93 -188.63
C ILE A 377 20.12 9.26 -188.66
N PHE A 378 20.73 9.61 -187.52
CA PHE A 378 22.19 9.88 -187.45
C PHE A 378 23.05 8.68 -187.86
N SER A 379 22.64 7.45 -187.53
CA SER A 379 23.37 6.24 -187.91
C SER A 379 23.31 5.94 -189.42
N LEU A 380 22.19 6.24 -190.08
CA LEU A 380 22.00 6.07 -191.52
C LEU A 380 22.81 7.10 -192.32
N THR A 381 22.87 8.36 -191.87
CA THR A 381 23.72 9.38 -192.51
C THR A 381 25.20 9.02 -192.42
N ALA A 382 25.65 8.47 -191.28
CA ALA A 382 27.04 8.01 -191.11
C ALA A 382 27.38 6.77 -191.98
N ARG A 383 26.42 5.84 -192.15
CA ARG A 383 26.59 4.62 -192.96
C ARG A 383 26.51 4.91 -194.48
N GLY A 384 25.74 5.91 -194.88
CA GLY A 384 25.69 6.42 -196.25
C GLY A 384 27.01 7.09 -196.67
N ASN A 385 27.60 7.91 -195.80
CA ASN A 385 28.90 8.55 -196.09
C ASN A 385 30.04 7.53 -196.24
N THR A 386 30.02 6.42 -195.49
CA THR A 386 31.04 5.36 -195.58
C THR A 386 30.90 4.50 -196.85
N LEU A 387 29.68 4.24 -197.31
CA LEU A 387 29.43 3.53 -198.58
C LEU A 387 29.76 4.38 -199.81
N LEU A 388 29.48 5.69 -199.77
CA LEU A 388 29.88 6.63 -200.81
C LEU A 388 31.41 6.69 -200.97
N GLN A 389 32.16 6.51 -199.89
CA GLN A 389 33.63 6.49 -199.90
C GLN A 389 34.18 5.16 -200.44
N ALA A 390 33.57 4.02 -200.09
CA ALA A 390 33.95 2.70 -200.60
C ALA A 390 33.64 2.51 -202.11
N GLN A 391 32.57 3.15 -202.62
CA GLN A 391 32.29 3.19 -204.06
C GLN A 391 33.33 4.03 -204.82
N HIS A 392 33.78 5.14 -204.22
CA HIS A 392 34.83 5.98 -204.78
C HIS A 392 36.19 5.25 -204.86
N ASP A 393 36.48 4.34 -203.93
CA ASP A 393 37.72 3.53 -203.93
C ASP A 393 37.68 2.33 -204.89
N ALA A 394 36.50 1.77 -205.17
CA ALA A 394 36.32 0.63 -206.08
C ALA A 394 36.37 1.02 -207.57
N GLN A 395 35.96 2.24 -207.93
CA GLN A 395 36.04 2.75 -209.31
C GLN A 395 37.44 3.24 -209.71
N ALA A 396 38.40 3.31 -208.78
CA ALA A 396 39.79 3.66 -209.10
C ALA A 396 40.68 2.44 -209.47
N ARG A 397 40.13 1.22 -209.49
CA ARG A 397 40.87 -0.04 -209.76
C ARG A 397 40.41 -0.81 -211.02
N LEU A 398 39.53 -0.22 -211.83
CA LEU A 398 39.13 -0.61 -213.20
C LEU A 398 39.16 0.64 -214.06
#